data_AF-A0A059LE23-F1
#
_entry.id   AF-A0A059LE23-F1
#
_cell.length_a   1.000
_cell.length_b   1.000
_cell.length_c   1.000
_cell.angle_alpha   90.00
_cell.angle_beta   90.00
_cell.angle_gamma   90.00
#
_symmetry.space_group_name_H-M   'P 1'
#
loop_
_entity.id
_entity.type
_entity.pdbx_description
1 polymer ?
#
loop_
_entity_poly.entity_id
_entity_poly.type
_entity_poly.pdbx_seq_one_letter_code
_entity_poly.pdbx_strand_id
1 'polypeptide(L)'
;GAAAALLPAIADHPELFQRLQEGLRDVYDVKVVAHVLLARLARGAPRAVCRHLELLGKALAEGLAAKVKTDAVKQEVDRHEDLIRSTLRAVDAVNALPEADHSPAWKAFMDSYVLTPAMKVR
;
A
#
# COMPACT_ATOMS: atom_id res chain seq x y z
N GLY A 1 -23.47 11.40 -0.06
CA GLY A 1 -22.99 12.79 0.00
C GLY A 1 -21.92 13.03 -1.05
N ALA A 2 -21.70 14.27 -1.49
CA ALA A 2 -20.83 14.61 -2.64
C ALA A 2 -19.45 13.92 -2.67
N ALA A 3 -18.82 13.72 -1.51
CA ALA A 3 -17.55 13.00 -1.39
C ALA A 3 -17.61 11.51 -1.85
N ALA A 4 -18.76 10.85 -1.68
CA ALA A 4 -18.96 9.46 -2.11
C ALA A 4 -19.07 9.32 -3.64
N ALA A 5 -19.48 10.37 -4.35
CA ALA A 5 -19.59 10.37 -5.81
C ALA A 5 -18.28 10.78 -6.51
N LEU A 6 -17.44 11.59 -5.85
CA LEU A 6 -16.16 12.05 -6.40
C LEU A 6 -15.10 10.95 -6.44
N LEU A 7 -15.07 10.06 -5.44
CA LEU A 7 -14.01 9.06 -5.34
C LEU A 7 -14.03 8.06 -6.51
N PRO A 8 -15.17 7.49 -6.93
CA PRO A 8 -15.23 6.64 -8.13
C PRO A 8 -14.80 7.38 -9.40
N ALA A 9 -15.24 8.64 -9.59
CA ALA A 9 -14.87 9.43 -10.76
C ALA A 9 -13.36 9.69 -10.85
N ILE A 10 -12.71 9.96 -9.70
CA ILE A 10 -11.26 10.09 -9.62
C ILE A 10 -10.58 8.73 -9.87
N ALA A 11 -11.15 7.64 -9.33
CA ALA A 11 -10.63 6.28 -9.44
C ALA A 11 -10.58 5.74 -10.87
N ASP A 12 -11.45 6.24 -11.75
CA ASP A 12 -11.47 5.87 -13.17
C ASP A 12 -10.52 6.74 -14.03
N HIS A 13 -9.85 7.74 -13.46
CA HIS A 13 -8.84 8.50 -14.20
C HIS A 13 -7.65 7.59 -14.56
N PRO A 14 -7.23 7.52 -15.84
CA PRO A 14 -6.27 6.52 -16.32
C PRO A 14 -4.90 6.62 -15.65
N GLU A 15 -4.48 7.83 -15.26
CA GLU A 15 -3.17 8.04 -14.63
C GLU A 15 -3.18 7.82 -13.11
N LEU A 16 -4.34 7.66 -12.46
CA LEU A 16 -4.41 7.70 -10.99
C LEU A 16 -3.52 6.62 -10.36
N PHE A 17 -3.67 5.37 -10.80
CA PHE A 17 -2.95 4.25 -10.18
C PHE A 17 -1.46 4.26 -10.50
N GLN A 18 -1.07 4.78 -11.66
CA GLN A 18 0.34 5.00 -11.97
C GLN A 18 0.95 6.08 -11.04
N ARG A 19 0.27 7.22 -10.89
CA ARG A 19 0.73 8.30 -9.99
C ARG A 19 0.72 7.86 -8.51
N LEU A 20 -0.27 7.05 -8.12
CA LEU A 20 -0.31 6.45 -6.79
C LEU A 20 0.89 5.51 -6.58
N GLN A 21 1.24 4.68 -7.56
CA GLN A 21 2.42 3.81 -7.50
C GLN A 21 3.72 4.59 -7.35
N GLU A 22 3.87 5.68 -8.11
CA GLU A 22 5.01 6.59 -7.99
C GLU A 22 5.08 7.18 -6.56
N GLY A 23 3.95 7.65 -6.03
CA GLY A 23 3.86 8.15 -4.65
C GLY A 23 4.19 7.11 -3.57
N LEU A 24 3.83 5.84 -3.78
CA LEU A 24 4.19 4.73 -2.88
C LEU A 24 5.70 4.43 -2.87
N ARG A 25 6.46 4.95 -3.84
CA ARG A 25 7.92 4.75 -3.97
C ARG A 25 8.74 5.98 -3.60
N ASP A 26 8.08 7.10 -3.39
CA ASP A 26 8.69 8.42 -3.19
C ASP A 26 9.28 8.61 -1.78
N VAL A 27 9.56 9.85 -1.39
CA VAL A 27 10.01 10.24 -0.07
C VAL A 27 8.93 9.97 1.00
N TYR A 28 9.38 9.91 2.25
CA TYR A 28 8.57 9.46 3.38
C TYR A 28 7.18 10.10 3.46
N ASP A 29 7.08 11.44 3.39
CA ASP A 29 5.79 12.12 3.58
C ASP A 29 4.81 11.83 2.43
N VAL A 30 5.33 11.74 1.19
CA VAL A 30 4.54 11.38 0.02
C VAL A 30 4.05 9.93 0.13
N LYS A 31 4.90 9.00 0.59
CA LYS A 31 4.51 7.61 0.85
C LYS A 31 3.38 7.50 1.86
N VAL A 32 3.48 8.24 2.96
CA VAL A 32 2.44 8.24 4.00
C VAL A 32 1.10 8.74 3.44
N VAL A 33 1.10 9.80 2.63
CA VAL A 33 -0.11 10.29 1.95
C VAL A 33 -0.64 9.26 0.95
N ALA A 34 0.23 8.61 0.18
CA ALA A 34 -0.14 7.57 -0.77
C ALA A 34 -0.78 6.36 -0.08
N HIS A 35 -0.26 5.91 1.06
CA HIS A 35 -0.88 4.85 1.87
C HIS A 35 -2.30 5.21 2.32
N VAL A 36 -2.50 6.44 2.80
CA VAL A 36 -3.82 6.93 3.21
C VAL A 36 -4.78 6.99 2.02
N LEU A 37 -4.31 7.46 0.86
CA LEU A 37 -5.11 7.50 -0.37
C LEU A 37 -5.50 6.09 -0.81
N LEU A 38 -4.57 5.14 -0.83
CA LEU A 38 -4.85 3.74 -1.18
C LEU A 38 -5.89 3.12 -0.24
N ALA A 39 -5.76 3.31 1.07
CA ALA A 39 -6.74 2.81 2.04
C ALA A 39 -8.14 3.45 1.90
N ARG A 40 -8.22 4.69 1.37
CA ARG A 40 -9.49 5.33 1.03
C ARG A 40 -10.07 4.78 -0.27
N LEU A 41 -9.23 4.59 -1.29
CA LEU A 41 -9.62 3.99 -2.57
C LEU A 41 -10.13 2.56 -2.41
N ALA A 42 -9.51 1.76 -1.55
CA ALA A 42 -10.00 0.40 -1.26
C ALA A 42 -11.47 0.43 -0.79
N ARG A 43 -11.83 1.38 0.09
CA ARG A 43 -13.20 1.50 0.61
C ARG A 43 -14.20 2.10 -0.36
N GLY A 44 -13.80 3.14 -1.10
CA GLY A 44 -14.76 3.88 -1.95
C GLY A 44 -14.72 3.56 -3.44
N ALA A 45 -13.70 2.84 -3.91
CA ALA A 45 -13.56 2.40 -5.29
C ALA A 45 -12.88 1.01 -5.38
N PRO A 46 -13.42 -0.02 -4.69
CA PRO A 46 -12.77 -1.33 -4.56
C PRO A 46 -12.46 -1.98 -5.91
N ARG A 47 -13.40 -1.92 -6.86
CA ARG A 47 -13.20 -2.47 -8.21
C ARG A 47 -12.02 -1.83 -8.95
N ALA A 48 -11.80 -0.53 -8.77
CA ALA A 48 -10.67 0.15 -9.41
C ALA A 48 -9.34 -0.30 -8.81
N VAL A 49 -9.29 -0.48 -7.48
CA VAL A 49 -8.11 -1.04 -6.78
C VAL A 49 -7.83 -2.47 -7.23
N CYS A 50 -8.86 -3.32 -7.30
CA CYS A 50 -8.71 -4.73 -7.68
C CYS A 50 -8.11 -4.91 -9.09
N ARG A 51 -8.40 -3.99 -10.03
CA ARG A 51 -7.78 -4.00 -11.37
C ARG A 51 -6.27 -3.76 -11.37
N HIS A 52 -5.72 -3.17 -10.30
CA HIS A 52 -4.32 -2.73 -10.22
C HIS A 52 -3.51 -3.44 -9.14
N LEU A 53 -4.00 -4.58 -8.61
CA LEU A 53 -3.36 -5.28 -7.49
C LEU A 53 -1.91 -5.70 -7.76
N GLU A 54 -1.58 -6.12 -8.99
CA GLU A 54 -0.19 -6.48 -9.32
C GLU A 54 0.75 -5.27 -9.22
N LEU A 55 0.33 -4.13 -9.77
CA LEU A 55 1.07 -2.88 -9.78
C LEU A 55 1.26 -2.33 -8.36
N LEU A 56 0.20 -2.36 -7.56
CA LEU A 56 0.22 -1.95 -6.15
C LEU A 56 1.09 -2.88 -5.30
N GLY A 57 0.92 -4.20 -5.45
CA GLY A 57 1.69 -5.21 -4.71
C GLY A 57 3.20 -5.06 -4.91
N LYS A 58 3.65 -4.77 -6.14
CA LYS A 58 5.08 -4.50 -6.42
C LYS A 58 5.60 -3.27 -5.68
N ALA A 59 4.86 -2.16 -5.66
CA ALA A 59 5.27 -0.96 -4.93
C ALA A 59 5.28 -1.15 -3.41
N LEU A 60 4.28 -1.85 -2.86
CA LEU A 60 4.20 -2.14 -1.43
C LEU A 60 5.30 -3.11 -0.98
N ALA A 61 5.64 -4.10 -1.81
CA ALA A 61 6.76 -5.01 -1.58
C ALA A 61 8.10 -4.27 -1.44
N GLU A 62 8.39 -3.31 -2.33
CA GLU A 62 9.59 -2.47 -2.25
C GLU A 62 9.63 -1.68 -0.93
N GLY A 63 8.49 -1.15 -0.48
CA GLY A 63 8.37 -0.47 0.80
C GLY A 63 8.64 -1.39 2.01
N LEU A 64 8.12 -2.62 2.00
CA LEU A 64 8.31 -3.60 3.08
C LEU A 64 9.72 -4.23 3.09
N ALA A 65 10.36 -4.32 1.93
CA ALA A 65 11.71 -4.86 1.79
C ALA A 65 12.82 -3.86 2.15
N ALA A 66 12.48 -2.57 2.32
CA ALA A 66 13.42 -1.53 2.70
C ALA A 66 14.07 -1.86 4.05
N LYS A 67 15.39 -1.71 4.13
CA LYS A 67 16.17 -1.96 5.35
C LYS A 67 16.74 -0.66 5.89
N VAL A 68 16.68 -0.52 7.21
CA VAL A 68 17.40 0.53 7.92
C VAL A 68 18.90 0.20 7.90
N LYS A 69 19.75 1.22 7.82
CA LYS A 69 21.20 1.05 7.91
C LYS A 69 21.61 0.56 9.30
N THR A 70 22.72 -0.15 9.39
CA THR A 70 23.22 -0.72 10.65
C THR A 70 23.66 0.33 11.67
N ASP A 71 24.00 1.53 11.19
CA ASP A 71 24.44 2.70 11.97
C ASP A 71 23.33 3.73 12.18
N ALA A 72 22.08 3.39 11.81
CA ALA A 72 20.97 4.31 11.94
C ALA A 72 20.71 4.70 13.40
N VAL A 73 20.47 5.98 13.62
CA VAL A 73 20.11 6.46 14.95
C VAL A 73 18.68 6.03 15.28
N LYS A 74 18.35 5.96 16.58
CA LYS A 74 17.03 5.51 17.06
C LYS A 74 15.86 6.20 16.33
N GLN A 75 15.96 7.51 16.08
CA GLN A 75 14.92 8.26 15.37
C GLN A 75 14.68 7.78 13.93
N GLU A 76 15.74 7.33 13.24
CA GLU A 76 15.61 6.80 11.87
C GLU A 76 15.00 5.39 11.87
N VAL A 77 15.34 4.58 12.88
CA VAL A 77 14.73 3.27 13.11
C VAL A 77 13.23 3.43 13.39
N ASP A 78 12.88 4.26 14.38
CA ASP A 78 11.49 4.54 14.76
C ASP A 78 10.70 5.06 13.54
N ARG A 79 11.28 6.01 12.78
CA ARG A 79 10.66 6.53 11.55
C ARG A 79 10.42 5.46 10.50
N HIS A 80 11.35 4.53 10.33
CA HIS A 80 11.17 3.42 9.39
C HIS A 80 10.09 2.44 9.86
N GLU A 81 10.03 2.11 11.15
CA GLU A 81 8.97 1.26 11.71
C GLU A 81 7.58 1.90 11.56
N ASP A 82 7.48 3.21 11.77
CA ASP A 82 6.28 4.00 11.48
C ASP A 82 5.84 3.88 10.01
N LEU A 83 6.80 3.95 9.09
CA LEU A 83 6.52 3.77 7.66
C LEU A 83 5.99 2.37 7.36
N ILE A 84 6.63 1.33 7.92
CA ILE A 84 6.21 -0.06 7.73
C ILE A 84 4.79 -0.29 8.27
N ARG A 85 4.48 0.26 9.46
CA ARG A 85 3.11 0.25 10.00
C ARG A 85 2.11 0.95 9.08
N SER A 86 2.49 2.08 8.49
CA SER A 86 1.67 2.82 7.51
C SER A 86 1.41 1.97 6.26
N THR A 87 2.43 1.32 5.72
CA THR A 87 2.33 0.39 4.58
C THR A 87 1.39 -0.78 4.89
N LEU A 88 1.55 -1.42 6.04
CA LEU A 88 0.73 -2.57 6.45
C LEU A 88 -0.74 -2.19 6.64
N ARG A 89 -1.05 -0.99 7.15
CA ARG A 89 -2.43 -0.48 7.21
C ARG A 89 -3.05 -0.31 5.82
N ALA A 90 -2.27 0.11 4.83
CA ALA A 90 -2.75 0.20 3.46
C ALA A 90 -2.96 -1.19 2.84
N VAL A 91 -2.03 -2.13 3.09
CA VAL A 91 -2.14 -3.53 2.68
C VAL A 91 -3.40 -4.17 3.26
N ASP A 92 -3.66 -4.00 4.55
CA ASP A 92 -4.83 -4.56 5.24
C ASP A 92 -6.15 -4.04 4.63
N ALA A 93 -6.21 -2.74 4.33
CA ALA A 93 -7.37 -2.15 3.66
C ALA A 93 -7.63 -2.75 2.27
N VAL A 94 -6.59 -3.09 1.51
CA VAL A 94 -6.69 -3.73 0.19
C VAL A 94 -7.00 -5.22 0.34
N ASN A 95 -6.41 -5.90 1.31
CA ASN A 95 -6.61 -7.32 1.56
C ASN A 95 -8.01 -7.64 2.09
N ALA A 96 -8.68 -6.67 2.71
CA ALA A 96 -10.08 -6.79 3.11
C ALA A 96 -11.07 -6.80 1.92
N LEU A 97 -10.60 -6.55 0.69
CA LEU A 97 -11.45 -6.61 -0.51
C LEU A 97 -11.67 -8.07 -0.92
N PRO A 98 -12.93 -8.52 -1.10
CA PRO A 98 -13.22 -9.92 -1.46
C PRO A 98 -12.51 -10.38 -2.74
N GLU A 99 -12.33 -9.49 -3.71
CA GLU A 99 -11.67 -9.82 -4.98
C GLU A 99 -10.14 -9.85 -4.89
N ALA A 100 -9.53 -9.38 -3.79
CA ALA A 100 -8.09 -9.45 -3.60
C ALA A 100 -7.59 -10.90 -3.51
N ASP A 101 -8.37 -11.79 -2.88
CA ASP A 101 -8.06 -13.21 -2.73
C ASP A 101 -7.98 -13.96 -4.07
N HIS A 102 -8.66 -13.45 -5.10
CA HIS A 102 -8.65 -14.03 -6.44
C HIS A 102 -7.47 -13.59 -7.30
N SER A 103 -6.67 -12.62 -6.84
CA SER A 103 -5.49 -12.15 -7.57
C SER A 103 -4.27 -12.99 -7.20
N PRO A 104 -3.71 -13.80 -8.14
CA PRO A 104 -2.52 -14.60 -7.86
C PRO A 104 -1.31 -13.73 -7.51
N ALA A 105 -1.19 -12.56 -8.14
CA ALA A 105 -0.13 -11.59 -7.86
C ALA A 105 -0.23 -11.02 -6.45
N TRP A 106 -1.45 -10.67 -6.00
CA TRP A 106 -1.67 -10.17 -4.64
C TRP A 106 -1.39 -11.26 -3.59
N LYS A 107 -1.87 -12.49 -3.85
CA LYS A 107 -1.59 -13.64 -2.97
C LYS A 107 -0.09 -13.89 -2.82
N ALA A 108 0.64 -13.91 -3.94
CA ALA A 108 2.09 -14.08 -3.92
C ALA A 108 2.80 -12.97 -3.13
N PHE A 109 2.33 -11.72 -3.26
CA PHE A 109 2.82 -10.60 -2.45
C PHE A 109 2.56 -10.81 -0.95
N MET A 110 1.33 -11.19 -0.57
CA MET A 110 0.96 -11.44 0.83
C MET A 110 1.84 -12.54 1.43
N ASP A 111 2.01 -13.66 0.74
CA ASP A 111 2.80 -14.79 1.21
C ASP A 111 4.30 -14.45 1.34
N SER A 112 4.83 -13.66 0.39
CA SER A 112 6.27 -13.37 0.31
C SER A 112 6.73 -12.23 1.22
N TYR A 113 5.85 -11.29 1.56
CA TYR A 113 6.23 -10.06 2.27
C TYR A 113 5.48 -9.86 3.58
N VAL A 114 4.19 -10.22 3.66
CA VAL A 114 3.32 -9.84 4.78
C VAL A 114 3.13 -10.98 5.77
N LEU A 115 2.89 -12.20 5.29
CA LEU A 115 2.64 -13.38 6.13
C LEU A 115 3.94 -14.08 6.58
N THR A 116 5.09 -13.44 6.32
CA THR A 116 6.41 -13.96 6.71
C THR A 116 6.63 -13.91 8.21
N PRO A 117 7.47 -14.80 8.78
CA PRO A 117 7.83 -14.74 10.20
C PRO A 117 8.43 -13.39 10.60
N ALA A 118 9.18 -12.74 9.70
CA ALA A 118 9.80 -11.45 9.95
C ALA A 118 8.78 -10.33 10.21
N MET A 119 7.60 -10.38 9.59
CA MET A 119 6.55 -9.37 9.81
C MET A 119 5.65 -9.69 11.00
N LYS A 120 5.49 -10.97 11.38
CA LYS A 120 4.71 -11.35 12.58
C LYS A 120 5.29 -10.84 13.90
N VAL A 121 6.56 -10.43 13.88
CA VAL A 121 7.33 -9.98 15.05
C VAL A 121 7.40 -8.44 15.13
N ARG A 122 6.92 -7.72 14.10
CA ARG A 122 6.92 -6.24 14.05
C ARG A 122 5.64 -5.64 14.62
#